data_AF-A0A974S7J8-F1
#
_entry.id   AF-A0A974S7J8-F1
#
_cell.length_a   1.000
_cell.length_b   1.000
_cell.length_c   1.000
_cell.angle_alpha   90.00
_cell.angle_beta   90.00
_cell.angle_gamma   90.00
#
_symmetry.space_group_name_H-M   'P 1'
#
loop_
_entity.id
_entity.type
_entity.pdbx_description
1 polymer ?
#
loop_
_entity_poly.entity_id
_entity_poly.type
_entity_poly.pdbx_seq_one_letter_code
_entity_poly.pdbx_strand_id
1 'polypeptide(L)'
;MTPDLEAAYAQPHRRYHTRTHIEQCLALLDQVPDLMDSERQVLTYAIWWHDAVYDPTASDNEAKSAEMAKRDLRDFDVSSMLARKWPG
;
A
#
# COMPACT_ATOMS: atom_id res chain seq x y z
N MET A 1 1.97 -7.65 1.85
CA MET A 1 1.77 -6.99 0.54
C MET A 1 0.81 -7.85 -0.28
N THR A 2 -0.11 -7.26 -1.04
CA THR A 2 -0.99 -8.03 -1.96
C THR A 2 -0.20 -8.48 -3.20
N PRO A 3 -0.59 -9.59 -3.87
CA PRO A 3 0.02 -9.98 -5.15
C PRO A 3 -0.06 -8.88 -6.22
N ASP A 4 -1.14 -8.09 -6.23
CA ASP A 4 -1.32 -6.99 -7.17
C ASP A 4 -0.26 -5.88 -6.95
N LEU A 5 0.05 -5.54 -5.69
CA LEU A 5 1.11 -4.58 -5.38
C LEU A 5 2.50 -5.11 -5.75
N GLU A 6 2.79 -6.40 -5.52
CA GLU A 6 4.04 -7.03 -5.98
C GLU A 6 4.20 -6.88 -7.49
N ALA A 7 3.14 -7.20 -8.25
CA ALA A 7 3.16 -7.08 -9.70
C ALA A 7 3.30 -5.63 -10.17
N ALA A 8 2.61 -4.68 -9.54
CA ALA A 8 2.69 -3.26 -9.85
C ALA A 8 4.12 -2.72 -9.72
N TYR A 9 4.78 -3.01 -8.60
CA TYR A 9 6.12 -2.52 -8.30
C TYR A 9 7.25 -3.27 -9.04
N ALA A 10 6.93 -4.41 -9.67
CA ALA A 10 7.85 -5.19 -10.48
C ALA A 10 7.82 -4.83 -11.99
N GLN A 11 6.98 -3.86 -12.41
CA GLN A 11 6.87 -3.49 -13.82
C GLN A 11 8.22 -3.01 -14.40
N PRO A 12 8.72 -3.58 -15.52
CA PRO A 12 10.07 -3.31 -16.02
C PRO A 12 10.37 -1.85 -16.39
N HIS A 13 9.33 -1.05 -16.65
CA HIS A 13 9.48 0.35 -17.04
C HIS A 13 9.60 1.30 -15.83
N ARG A 14 9.29 0.84 -14.61
CA ARG A 14 9.44 1.64 -13.38
C ARG A 14 10.93 1.67 -12.98
N ARG A 15 11.52 2.88 -12.95
CA ARG A 15 12.93 3.08 -12.55
C ARG A 15 13.09 3.60 -11.13
N TYR A 16 12.23 4.53 -10.70
CA TYR A 16 12.32 5.18 -9.39
C TYR A 16 11.27 4.66 -8.42
N HIS A 17 10.02 4.52 -8.84
CA HIS A 17 8.95 4.00 -7.99
C HIS A 17 8.85 2.47 -8.05
N THR A 18 9.90 1.81 -7.59
CA THR A 18 10.01 0.36 -7.49
C THR A 18 9.77 -0.12 -6.06
N ARG A 19 9.76 -1.43 -5.87
CA ARG A 19 9.70 -2.06 -4.54
C ARG A 19 10.75 -1.49 -3.57
N THR A 20 11.97 -1.24 -4.04
CA THR A 20 13.07 -0.68 -3.24
C THR A 20 12.73 0.72 -2.72
N HIS A 21 12.10 1.56 -3.54
CA HIS A 21 11.69 2.89 -3.10
C HIS A 21 10.63 2.81 -1.99
N ILE A 22 9.66 1.88 -2.11
CA ILE A 22 8.66 1.71 -1.06
C ILE A 22 9.30 1.25 0.26
N GLU A 23 10.24 0.32 0.20
CA GLU A 23 10.98 -0.14 1.39
C GLU A 23 11.78 1.00 2.05
N GLN A 24 12.37 1.89 1.26
CA GLN A 24 13.03 3.10 1.77
C GLN A 24 12.04 4.03 2.48
N CYS A 25 10.86 4.27 1.89
CA CYS A 25 9.82 5.09 2.51
C CYS A 25 9.31 4.49 3.83
N LEU A 26 9.14 3.16 3.90
CA LEU A 26 8.75 2.48 5.13
C LEU A 26 9.83 2.55 6.21
N ALA A 27 11.10 2.38 5.83
CA ALA A 27 12.21 2.54 6.75
C ALA A 27 12.33 3.97 7.31
N LEU A 28 11.92 4.98 6.54
CA LEU A 28 11.80 6.35 7.02
C LEU A 28 10.63 6.52 7.99
N LEU A 29 9.47 5.92 7.70
CA LEU A 29 8.30 5.94 8.59
C LEU A 29 8.62 5.30 9.95
N ASP A 30 9.39 4.21 9.97
CA ASP A 30 9.82 3.54 11.20
C ASP A 30 10.66 4.43 12.13
N GLN A 31 11.31 5.45 11.57
CA GLN A 31 12.11 6.41 12.34
C GLN A 31 11.28 7.57 12.90
N VAL A 32 10.00 7.70 12.52
CA VAL A 32 9.12 8.76 13.02
C VAL A 32 8.65 8.43 14.44
N PRO A 33 9.04 9.22 15.45
CA PRO A 33 8.61 9.02 16.83
C PRO A 33 7.16 9.50 17.03
N ASP A 34 6.57 9.15 18.18
CA ASP A 34 5.32 9.72 18.68
C ASP A 34 4.07 9.51 17.79
N LEU A 35 4.12 8.55 16.85
CA LEU A 35 2.94 8.09 16.12
C LEU A 35 2.19 7.04 16.92
N MET A 36 0.87 7.19 17.00
CA MET A 36 -0.03 6.13 17.44
C MET A 36 0.01 4.96 16.45
N ASP A 37 -0.24 3.73 16.92
CA ASP A 37 -0.28 2.54 16.06
C ASP A 37 -1.24 2.69 14.87
N SER A 38 -2.39 3.34 15.09
CA SER A 38 -3.36 3.64 14.04
C SER A 38 -2.83 4.62 12.99
N GLU A 39 -2.07 5.62 13.40
CA GLU A 39 -1.48 6.60 12.47
C GLU A 39 -0.37 5.94 11.65
N ARG A 40 0.50 5.17 12.31
CA ARG A 40 1.54 4.38 11.65
C ARG A 40 0.95 3.40 10.64
N GLN A 41 -0.15 2.75 10.97
CA GLN A 41 -0.85 1.85 10.06
C GLN A 41 -1.41 2.60 8.85
N VAL A 42 -2.11 3.72 9.05
CA VAL A 42 -2.65 4.53 7.94
C VAL A 42 -1.53 5.03 7.03
N LEU A 43 -0.41 5.52 7.58
CA LEU A 43 0.74 5.95 6.81
C LEU A 43 1.41 4.80 6.04
N THR A 44 1.50 3.62 6.66
CA THR A 44 2.01 2.41 6.01
C THR A 44 1.16 2.07 4.78
N TYR A 45 -0.17 2.12 4.91
CA TYR A 45 -1.07 1.91 3.77
C TYR A 45 -0.94 3.04 2.75
N ALA A 46 -0.90 4.31 3.16
CA ALA A 46 -0.70 5.40 2.23
C ALA A 46 0.57 5.21 1.38
N ILE A 47 1.69 4.81 2.00
CA ILE A 47 2.95 4.52 1.29
C ILE A 47 2.79 3.40 0.27
N TRP A 48 2.14 2.27 0.63
CA TRP A 48 1.97 1.14 -0.28
C TRP A 48 1.11 1.43 -1.50
N TRP A 49 0.12 2.32 -1.40
CA TRP A 49 -0.82 2.60 -2.49
C TRP A 49 -0.67 4.00 -3.10
N HIS A 50 0.28 4.84 -2.67
CA HIS A 50 0.36 6.22 -3.19
C HIS A 50 0.55 6.31 -4.71
N ASP A 51 1.23 5.33 -5.31
CA ASP A 51 1.49 5.27 -6.76
C ASP A 51 1.32 3.86 -7.37
N ALA A 52 0.56 2.97 -6.73
CA ALA A 52 0.40 1.58 -7.16
C ALA A 52 0.01 1.45 -8.64
N VAL A 53 -0.77 2.40 -9.17
CA VAL A 53 -1.00 2.57 -10.61
C VAL A 53 -0.05 3.63 -11.17
N TYR A 54 0.71 3.26 -12.20
CA TYR A 54 1.68 4.14 -12.84
C TYR A 54 1.62 3.98 -14.36
N ASP A 55 1.16 5.04 -15.00
CA ASP A 55 1.21 5.23 -16.45
C ASP A 55 1.66 6.68 -16.71
N PRO A 56 2.89 6.91 -17.21
CA PRO A 56 3.39 8.26 -17.47
C PRO A 56 2.53 9.11 -18.43
N THR A 57 1.63 8.49 -19.18
CA THR A 57 0.74 9.16 -20.14
C THR A 57 -0.65 9.47 -19.59
N ALA A 58 -0.99 8.92 -18.42
CA ALA A 58 -2.29 9.09 -17.79
C ALA A 58 -2.25 10.16 -16.69
N SER A 59 -3.37 10.88 -16.52
CA SER A 59 -3.53 11.91 -15.49
C SER A 59 -4.32 11.43 -14.27
N ASP A 60 -4.78 10.19 -14.26
CA ASP A 60 -5.70 9.64 -13.25
C ASP A 60 -5.07 8.53 -12.39
N ASN A 61 -3.75 8.37 -12.45
CA ASN A 61 -2.99 7.36 -11.70
C ASN A 61 -3.25 7.42 -10.20
N GLU A 62 -3.22 8.61 -9.60
CA GLU A 62 -3.45 8.79 -8.17
C GLU A 62 -4.87 8.36 -7.77
N ALA A 63 -5.87 8.75 -8.56
CA ALA A 63 -7.26 8.37 -8.32
C ALA A 63 -7.45 6.84 -8.44
N LYS A 64 -6.85 6.23 -9.46
CA LYS A 64 -6.89 4.76 -9.64
C LYS A 64 -6.17 4.02 -8.50
N SER A 65 -5.04 4.55 -8.02
CA SER A 65 -4.31 3.96 -6.90
C SER A 65 -5.13 4.04 -5.60
N ALA A 66 -5.85 5.16 -5.38
CA ALA A 66 -6.76 5.30 -4.25
C ALA A 66 -7.96 4.35 -4.33
N GLU A 67 -8.54 4.12 -5.52
CA GLU A 67 -9.61 3.12 -5.70
C GLU A 67 -9.10 1.70 -5.46
N MET A 68 -7.89 1.38 -5.91
CA MET A 68 -7.22 0.11 -5.59
C MET A 68 -7.04 -0.07 -4.08
N ALA A 69 -6.60 0.98 -3.37
CA ALA A 69 -6.45 0.94 -1.92
C ALA A 69 -7.79 0.66 -1.20
N LYS A 70 -8.88 1.33 -1.60
CA LYS A 70 -10.20 1.11 -1.02
C LYS A 70 -10.66 -0.33 -1.16
N ARG A 71 -10.44 -0.94 -2.33
CA ARG A 71 -10.76 -2.33 -2.60
C ARG A 71 -9.93 -3.27 -1.72
N ASP A 72 -8.61 -3.15 -1.79
CA ASP A 72 -7.69 -4.08 -1.13
C ASP A 72 -7.79 -4.00 0.41
N LEU A 73 -7.91 -2.80 0.98
CA LEU A 73 -8.02 -2.60 2.43
C LEU A 73 -9.37 -3.05 3.00
N ARG A 74 -10.45 -2.94 2.22
CA ARG A 74 -11.75 -3.50 2.61
C ARG A 74 -11.67 -5.02 2.74
N ASP A 75 -10.99 -5.68 1.82
CA ASP A 75 -10.84 -7.14 1.83
C ASP A 75 -9.94 -7.60 3.00
N PHE A 76 -8.91 -6.82 3.35
CA PHE A 76 -8.10 -7.08 4.54
C PHE A 76 -8.89 -6.96 5.84
N ASP A 77 -9.71 -5.93 5.98
CA ASP A 77 -10.55 -5.76 7.16
C ASP A 77 -11.50 -6.94 7.33
N VAL A 78 -12.19 -7.34 6.26
CA VAL A 78 -13.09 -8.51 6.24
C VAL A 78 -12.35 -9.81 6.61
N SER A 79 -11.17 -10.05 6.02
CA SER A 79 -10.37 -11.23 6.32
C SER A 79 -9.92 -11.26 7.79
N SER A 80 -9.48 -10.11 8.31
CA SER A 80 -9.05 -9.97 9.71
C SER A 80 -10.21 -10.18 10.69
N MET A 81 -11.41 -9.71 10.35
CA MET A 81 -12.62 -9.93 11.13
C MET A 81 -13.04 -11.40 11.16
N LEU A 82 -12.98 -12.10 10.03
CA LEU A 82 -13.29 -13.53 9.95
C LEU A 82 -12.27 -14.36 10.76
N ALA A 83 -10.98 -14.05 10.65
CA ALA A 83 -9.93 -14.70 11.44
C ALA A 83 -10.13 -14.50 12.96
N ARG A 84 -10.61 -13.32 13.39
CA ARG A 84 -10.95 -13.04 14.80
C ARG A 84 -12.24 -13.72 15.28
N LYS A 85 -13.20 -13.98 14.38
CA LYS A 85 -14.51 -14.58 14.71
C LYS A 85 -14.53 -16.10 14.76
N TRP A 86 -13.43 -16.78 14.45
CA TRP A 86 -13.33 -18.24 14.55
C TRP A 86 -12.58 -18.67 15.82
N PRO A 87 -13.26 -18.81 16.97
CA PRO A 87 -12.80 -19.73 17.99
C PRO A 87 -13.15 -21.14 17.53
N GLY A 88 -12.15 -22.02 17.46
CA GLY A 88 -12.40 -23.46 17.35
C GLY A 88 -13.23 -23.99 18.50
#